data_AF-A0A1A6G2P9-F1
#
_entry.id   AF-A0A1A6G2P9-F1
#
_cell.length_a   1.000
_cell.length_b   1.000
_cell.length_c   1.000
_cell.angle_alpha   90.00
_cell.angle_beta   90.00
_cell.angle_gamma   90.00
#
_symmetry.space_group_name_H-M   'P 1'
#
loop_
_entity.id
_entity.type
_entity.pdbx_description
1 polymer ?
#
loop_
_entity_poly.entity_id
_entity_poly.type
_entity_poly.pdbx_seq_one_letter_code
_entity_poly.pdbx_strand_id
1 'polypeptide(L)'
;MCLQGLPSPFLRCPSQRLLDRVVRRYAEVADAGSIFMDHFTDRDKLRLLYTLAVNAHPIILQIFPGAEGWPLPKYLGSCGRFLISTSTRPLQEFYDAPPEQAADLAYQLLGVLETLRNNDLNYFFYFTHVDADMFGIFDNGHLFIRNASALGVIDKQEGNQASARTGENEDIFSCLVSGCQSQLSSCDTVPEKQSLVLVCQQLLPQLLQGKFPSPVQEEIDSALSLCSKDASTDMEVLGATSQLKDILRPLRTCDPRFAYRYPDCKYNDRF
;
A
#
# COMPACT_ATOMS: atom_id res chain seq x y z
N MET A 1 3.76 -24.25 -22.85
CA MET A 1 4.86 -23.89 -21.93
C MET A 1 4.44 -22.59 -21.26
N CYS A 2 3.80 -22.66 -20.10
CA CYS A 2 3.44 -21.47 -19.35
C CYS A 2 4.72 -20.80 -18.85
N LEU A 3 4.87 -19.49 -19.06
CA LEU A 3 5.88 -18.71 -18.36
C LEU A 3 5.64 -18.90 -16.86
N GLN A 4 6.63 -19.39 -16.12
CA GLN A 4 6.62 -19.29 -14.67
C GLN A 4 6.59 -17.81 -14.33
N GLY A 5 5.41 -17.29 -13.98
CA GLY A 5 5.25 -15.92 -13.50
C GLY A 5 5.99 -15.74 -12.18
N LEU A 6 6.50 -14.53 -11.93
CA LEU A 6 6.95 -14.20 -10.59
C LEU A 6 5.70 -14.16 -9.70
N PRO A 7 5.69 -14.86 -8.55
CA PRO A 7 4.53 -14.84 -7.66
C PRO A 7 4.26 -13.41 -7.23
N SER A 8 3.13 -12.87 -7.68
CA SER A 8 2.72 -11.49 -7.40
C SER A 8 1.88 -11.47 -6.12
N PRO A 9 2.29 -10.73 -5.06
CA PRO A 9 1.49 -10.64 -3.84
C PRO A 9 0.07 -10.14 -4.09
N PHE A 10 -0.10 -9.27 -5.10
CA PHE A 10 -1.38 -8.73 -5.54
C PHE A 10 -2.38 -9.83 -5.93
N LEU A 11 -1.89 -10.90 -6.56
CA LEU A 11 -2.72 -12.01 -7.01
C LEU A 11 -2.78 -13.16 -6.00
N ARG A 12 -2.17 -13.06 -4.81
CA ARG A 12 -2.20 -14.15 -3.81
C ARG A 12 -3.63 -14.55 -3.43
N CYS A 13 -4.56 -13.58 -3.41
CA CYS A 13 -5.94 -13.73 -2.97
C CYS A 13 -6.92 -13.11 -3.97
N PRO A 14 -7.06 -13.69 -5.18
CA PRO A 14 -7.84 -13.06 -6.24
C PRO A 14 -9.35 -13.28 -5.99
N SER A 15 -10.04 -12.24 -5.54
CA SER A 15 -11.50 -12.21 -5.46
C SER A 15 -12.13 -11.84 -6.80
N GLN A 16 -13.39 -12.21 -7.03
CA GLN A 16 -14.05 -11.87 -8.29
C GLN A 16 -14.21 -10.35 -8.40
N ARG A 17 -14.57 -9.68 -7.30
CA ARG A 17 -14.67 -8.21 -7.23
C ARG A 17 -13.34 -7.52 -7.55
N LEU A 18 -12.21 -8.06 -7.09
CA LEU A 18 -10.88 -7.53 -7.42
C LEU A 18 -10.55 -7.72 -8.91
N LEU A 19 -10.78 -8.91 -9.46
CA LEU A 19 -10.53 -9.20 -10.88
C LEU A 19 -11.42 -8.35 -11.80
N ASP A 20 -12.71 -8.21 -11.47
CA ASP A 20 -13.64 -7.34 -12.17
C ASP A 20 -13.16 -5.89 -12.16
N ARG A 21 -12.64 -5.42 -11.01
CA ARG A 21 -12.08 -4.06 -10.90
C ARG A 21 -10.85 -3.90 -11.78
N VAL A 22 -9.93 -4.88 -11.81
CA VAL A 22 -8.75 -4.88 -12.70
C VAL A 22 -9.18 -4.72 -14.15
N VAL A 23 -10.12 -5.56 -14.57
CA VAL A 23 -10.57 -5.68 -15.95
C VAL A 23 -11.30 -4.38 -16.36
N ARG A 24 -12.22 -3.86 -15.54
CA ARG A 24 -12.96 -2.60 -15.83
C ARG A 24 -12.13 -1.32 -15.81
N ARG A 25 -11.05 -1.28 -15.02
CA ARG A 25 -10.23 -0.06 -14.81
C ARG A 25 -8.90 -0.09 -15.54
N TYR A 26 -8.62 -1.14 -16.32
CA TYR A 26 -7.43 -1.20 -17.15
C TYR A 26 -7.49 -0.08 -18.20
N ALA A 27 -6.61 0.91 -18.07
CA ALA A 27 -6.66 2.16 -18.84
C ALA A 27 -5.98 2.08 -20.21
N GLU A 28 -5.36 0.95 -20.52
CA GLU A 28 -4.59 0.72 -21.74
C GLU A 28 -5.45 0.20 -22.91
N VAL A 29 -6.77 0.30 -22.78
CA VAL A 29 -7.76 -0.06 -23.80
C VAL A 29 -8.60 1.15 -24.20
N ALA A 30 -9.04 1.15 -25.46
CA ALA A 30 -9.74 2.28 -26.08
C ALA A 30 -11.02 2.71 -25.33
N ASP A 31 -11.69 1.78 -24.64
CA ASP A 31 -12.94 2.01 -23.90
C ASP A 31 -12.76 1.90 -22.37
N ALA A 32 -11.58 2.23 -21.83
CA ALA A 32 -11.34 2.20 -20.40
C ALA A 32 -12.46 2.94 -19.62
N GLY A 33 -13.19 2.22 -18.76
CA GLY A 33 -14.33 2.74 -18.00
C GLY A 33 -15.72 2.48 -18.57
N SER A 34 -15.87 1.79 -19.71
CA SER A 34 -17.16 1.32 -20.18
C SER A 34 -17.69 0.15 -19.32
N ILE A 35 -19.01 0.05 -19.17
CA ILE A 35 -19.68 -1.07 -18.46
C ILE A 35 -19.57 -2.37 -19.26
N PHE A 36 -19.52 -2.25 -20.59
CA PHE A 36 -19.45 -3.36 -21.53
C PHE A 36 -18.04 -3.45 -22.09
N MET A 37 -17.31 -4.50 -21.70
CA MET A 37 -15.95 -4.77 -22.16
C MET A 37 -15.93 -5.43 -23.53
N ASP A 38 -16.77 -4.93 -24.44
CA ASP A 38 -17.01 -5.51 -25.76
C ASP A 38 -15.78 -5.40 -26.68
N HIS A 39 -14.76 -4.64 -26.24
CA HIS A 39 -13.56 -4.30 -27.02
C HIS A 39 -12.25 -4.77 -26.35
N PHE A 40 -12.31 -5.67 -25.37
CA PHE A 40 -11.10 -6.26 -24.77
C PHE A 40 -10.47 -7.28 -25.72
N THR A 41 -9.58 -6.82 -26.60
CA THR A 41 -8.98 -7.66 -27.63
C THR A 41 -8.05 -8.71 -27.03
N ASP A 42 -7.74 -9.78 -27.76
CA ASP A 42 -6.78 -10.78 -27.28
C ASP A 42 -5.38 -10.20 -27.04
N ARG A 43 -5.01 -9.13 -27.76
CA ARG A 43 -3.78 -8.38 -27.51
C ARG A 43 -3.81 -7.67 -26.15
N ASP A 44 -4.94 -7.11 -25.77
CA ASP A 44 -5.10 -6.40 -24.49
C ASP A 44 -5.11 -7.39 -23.33
N LYS A 45 -5.76 -8.55 -23.49
CA LYS A 45 -5.69 -9.68 -22.54
C LYS A 45 -4.26 -10.11 -22.31
N LEU A 46 -3.50 -10.36 -23.39
CA LEU A 46 -2.10 -10.76 -23.29
C LEU A 46 -1.24 -9.69 -22.62
N ARG A 47 -1.48 -8.40 -22.93
CA ARG A 47 -0.77 -7.28 -22.30
C ARG A 47 -1.05 -7.20 -20.80
N LEU A 48 -2.31 -7.34 -20.39
CA LEU A 48 -2.72 -7.36 -18.99
C LEU A 48 -2.07 -8.53 -18.25
N LEU A 49 -2.20 -9.75 -18.78
CA LEU A 49 -1.63 -10.97 -18.19
C LEU A 49 -0.10 -10.88 -18.07
N TYR A 50 0.58 -10.37 -19.10
CA TYR A 50 2.02 -10.13 -19.04
C TYR A 50 2.39 -9.12 -17.97
N THR A 51 1.65 -8.01 -17.87
CA THR A 51 1.89 -6.98 -16.85
C THR A 51 1.74 -7.58 -15.46
N LEU A 52 0.65 -8.31 -15.20
CA LEU A 52 0.40 -8.99 -13.93
C LEU A 52 1.47 -10.03 -13.58
N ALA A 53 1.98 -10.77 -14.57
CA ALA A 53 3.01 -11.79 -14.38
C ALA A 53 4.40 -11.21 -14.05
N VAL A 54 4.69 -9.99 -14.51
CA VAL A 54 6.02 -9.37 -14.41
C VAL A 54 6.08 -8.36 -13.26
N ASN A 55 5.08 -7.48 -13.15
CA ASN A 55 4.99 -6.49 -12.08
C ASN A 55 3.56 -5.94 -11.99
N ALA A 56 2.88 -6.18 -10.86
CA ALA A 56 1.52 -5.68 -10.64
C ALA A 56 1.44 -4.18 -10.33
N HIS A 57 2.56 -3.50 -10.07
CA HIS A 57 2.58 -2.07 -9.72
C HIS A 57 1.80 -1.17 -10.71
N PRO A 58 1.99 -1.24 -12.04
CA PRO A 58 1.22 -0.44 -12.99
C PRO A 58 -0.28 -0.69 -12.93
N ILE A 59 -0.70 -1.91 -12.59
CA ILE A 59 -2.13 -2.28 -12.47
C ILE A 59 -2.70 -1.66 -11.20
N ILE A 60 -2.01 -1.79 -10.06
CA ILE A 60 -2.43 -1.21 -8.77
C ILE A 60 -2.67 0.29 -8.90
N LEU A 61 -1.76 1.02 -9.56
CA LEU A 61 -1.87 2.46 -9.78
C LEU A 61 -3.09 2.87 -10.62
N GLN A 62 -3.50 2.03 -11.56
CA GLN A 62 -4.67 2.28 -12.42
C GLN A 62 -5.98 1.99 -11.68
N ILE A 63 -6.03 0.88 -10.94
CA ILE A 63 -7.26 0.39 -10.31
C ILE A 63 -7.52 1.08 -8.97
N PHE A 64 -6.50 1.66 -8.33
CA PHE A 64 -6.60 2.43 -7.08
C PHE A 64 -6.01 3.82 -7.29
N PRO A 65 -6.67 4.69 -8.07
CA PRO A 65 -6.09 5.96 -8.47
C PRO A 65 -6.10 6.96 -7.31
N GLY A 66 -5.05 7.79 -7.20
CA GLY A 66 -4.99 8.83 -6.17
C GLY A 66 -6.10 9.88 -6.24
N ALA A 67 -6.72 10.06 -7.42
CA ALA A 67 -7.91 10.91 -7.57
C ALA A 67 -9.15 10.39 -6.80
N GLU A 68 -9.18 9.09 -6.47
CA GLU A 68 -10.20 8.46 -5.62
C GLU A 68 -9.76 8.41 -4.14
N GLY A 69 -8.71 9.13 -3.76
CA GLY A 69 -8.20 9.20 -2.38
C GLY A 69 -7.18 8.13 -2.00
N TRP A 70 -6.75 7.28 -2.94
CA TRP A 70 -5.71 6.29 -2.66
C TRP A 70 -4.32 6.93 -2.52
N PRO A 71 -3.46 6.44 -1.62
CA PRO A 71 -2.11 6.97 -1.42
C PRO A 71 -1.14 6.46 -2.50
N LEU A 72 -1.51 6.59 -3.77
CA LEU A 72 -0.71 6.19 -4.94
C LEU A 72 -0.50 7.37 -5.90
N PRO A 73 0.67 7.47 -6.55
CA PRO A 73 0.93 8.51 -7.55
C PRO A 73 0.04 8.33 -8.77
N LYS A 74 -0.19 9.42 -9.50
CA LYS A 74 -1.01 9.36 -10.72
C LYS A 74 -0.26 8.59 -11.81
N TYR A 75 -0.91 7.53 -12.30
CA TYR A 75 -0.50 6.80 -13.50
C TYR A 75 -0.64 7.68 -14.74
N LEU A 76 0.41 7.78 -15.57
CA LEU A 76 0.41 8.57 -16.81
C LEU A 76 0.52 7.70 -18.07
N GLY A 77 0.94 6.44 -17.95
CA GLY A 77 1.03 5.50 -19.07
C GLY A 77 2.19 4.52 -18.91
N SER A 78 2.21 3.51 -19.78
CA SER A 78 3.29 2.52 -19.83
C SER A 78 3.72 2.20 -21.27
N CYS A 79 4.98 1.84 -21.44
CA CYS A 79 5.51 1.28 -22.68
C CYS A 79 6.38 0.07 -22.36
N GLY A 80 5.89 -1.13 -22.65
CA GLY A 80 6.56 -2.37 -22.26
C GLY A 80 6.69 -2.47 -20.74
N ARG A 81 7.93 -2.49 -20.23
CA ARG A 81 8.25 -2.51 -18.80
C ARG A 81 8.46 -1.12 -18.20
N PHE A 82 8.44 -0.08 -19.03
CA PHE A 82 8.61 1.29 -18.58
C PHE A 82 7.25 1.87 -18.16
N LEU A 83 7.23 2.51 -16.99
CA LEU A 83 6.05 3.14 -16.41
C LEU A 83 6.34 4.63 -16.19
N ILE A 84 5.35 5.46 -16.48
CA ILE A 84 5.39 6.89 -16.18
C ILE A 84 4.32 7.20 -15.13
N SER A 85 4.75 7.84 -14.04
CA SER A 85 3.89 8.37 -12.98
C SER A 85 4.35 9.75 -12.55
N THR A 86 3.57 10.43 -11.74
CA THR A 86 3.96 11.72 -11.14
C THR A 86 5.21 11.59 -10.28
N SER A 87 6.13 12.53 -10.42
CA SER A 87 7.43 12.53 -9.73
C SER A 87 7.29 12.63 -8.21
N THR A 88 8.13 11.89 -7.49
CA THR A 88 8.26 11.92 -6.02
C THR A 88 9.73 11.76 -5.63
N ARG A 89 10.09 12.22 -4.44
CA ARG A 89 11.39 11.97 -3.82
C ARG A 89 11.30 10.78 -2.86
N PRO A 90 12.22 9.80 -2.90
CA PRO A 90 12.18 8.63 -2.02
C PRO A 90 12.30 9.00 -0.55
N LEU A 91 11.70 8.21 0.34
CA LEU A 91 11.70 8.44 1.79
C LEU A 91 13.11 8.53 2.38
N GLN A 92 14.06 7.79 1.80
CA GLN A 92 15.47 7.78 2.24
C GLN A 92 16.10 9.18 2.24
N GLU A 93 15.72 10.07 1.33
CA GLU A 93 16.24 11.44 1.28
C GLU A 93 15.81 12.31 2.48
N PHE A 94 14.90 11.81 3.32
CA PHE A 94 14.36 12.51 4.47
C PHE A 94 14.80 11.92 5.82
N TYR A 95 15.70 10.94 5.84
CA TYR A 95 16.23 10.39 7.10
C TYR A 95 17.01 11.42 7.91
N ASP A 96 17.64 12.38 7.26
CA ASP A 96 18.32 13.51 7.93
C ASP A 96 17.43 14.75 8.11
N ALA A 97 16.12 14.63 7.84
CA ALA A 97 15.19 15.75 7.98
C ALA A 97 15.09 16.24 9.44
N PRO A 98 14.73 17.52 9.65
CA PRO A 98 14.47 18.06 10.99
C PRO A 98 13.39 17.28 11.74
N PRO A 99 13.38 17.30 13.09
CA PRO A 99 12.46 16.49 13.89
C PRO A 99 10.98 16.68 13.54
N GLU A 100 10.57 17.93 13.26
CA GLU A 100 9.17 18.24 12.91
C GLU A 100 8.74 17.60 11.59
N GLN A 101 9.62 17.58 10.59
CA GLN A 101 9.35 16.96 9.29
C GLN A 101 9.40 15.43 9.41
N ALA A 102 10.33 14.89 10.19
CA ALA A 102 10.39 13.47 10.48
C ALA A 102 9.14 12.98 11.21
N ALA A 103 8.64 13.73 12.20
CA ALA A 103 7.40 13.42 12.90
C ALA A 103 6.20 13.43 11.95
N ASP A 104 6.14 14.41 11.04
CA ASP A 104 5.05 14.50 10.07
C ASP A 104 5.07 13.33 9.07
N LEU A 105 6.24 13.00 8.50
CA LEU A 105 6.37 11.86 7.58
C LEU A 105 6.06 10.52 8.27
N ALA A 106 6.53 10.32 9.51
CA ALA A 106 6.20 9.13 10.29
C ALA A 106 4.68 9.04 10.56
N TYR A 107 4.05 10.16 10.94
CA TYR A 107 2.61 10.21 11.15
C TYR A 107 1.82 9.90 9.88
N GLN A 108 2.22 10.49 8.74
CA GLN A 108 1.61 10.22 7.44
C GLN A 108 1.77 8.75 7.03
N LEU A 109 2.96 8.17 7.22
CA LEU A 109 3.22 6.76 6.94
C LEU A 109 2.28 5.84 7.72
N LEU A 110 2.11 6.07 9.02
CA LEU A 110 1.16 5.33 9.85
C LEU A 110 -0.30 5.55 9.40
N GLY A 111 -0.64 6.75 8.95
CA GLY A 111 -1.94 7.07 8.34
C GLY A 111 -2.21 6.31 7.05
N VAL A 112 -1.22 6.24 6.15
CA VAL A 112 -1.30 5.45 4.91
C VAL A 112 -1.57 3.98 5.24
N LEU A 113 -0.82 3.38 6.17
CA LEU A 113 -1.02 1.99 6.57
C LEU A 113 -2.40 1.73 7.19
N GLU A 114 -2.97 2.71 7.89
CA GLU A 114 -4.34 2.62 8.40
C GLU A 114 -5.37 2.60 7.28
N THR A 115 -5.25 3.47 6.26
CA THR A 115 -6.15 3.47 5.09
C THR A 115 -6.04 2.19 4.24
N LEU A 116 -4.83 1.64 4.16
CA LEU A 116 -4.56 0.34 3.52
C LEU A 116 -5.24 -0.81 4.27
N ARG A 117 -5.33 -0.74 5.60
CA ARG A 117 -6.01 -1.75 6.42
C ARG A 117 -7.53 -1.62 6.38
N ASN A 118 -8.01 -0.38 6.44
CA ASN A 118 -9.42 -0.02 6.58
C ASN A 118 -9.78 1.08 5.57
N ASN A 119 -10.60 0.73 4.58
CA ASN A 119 -11.11 1.65 3.57
C ASN A 119 -12.55 1.29 3.19
N ASP A 120 -13.22 2.24 2.55
CA ASP A 120 -14.63 2.14 2.16
C ASP A 120 -14.92 1.00 1.18
N LEU A 121 -13.89 0.55 0.45
CA LEU A 121 -14.02 -0.58 -0.48
C LEU A 121 -13.83 -1.94 0.20
N ASN A 122 -13.55 -2.01 1.50
CA ASN A 122 -13.31 -3.27 2.22
C ASN A 122 -12.19 -4.12 1.59
N TYR A 123 -11.14 -3.49 1.07
CA TYR A 123 -9.92 -4.18 0.67
C TYR A 123 -8.87 -4.07 1.77
N PHE A 124 -8.17 -5.16 2.06
CA PHE A 124 -7.01 -5.18 2.93
C PHE A 124 -5.74 -5.20 2.10
N PHE A 125 -4.93 -4.16 2.22
CA PHE A 125 -3.62 -4.09 1.58
C PHE A 125 -2.54 -4.43 2.58
N TYR A 126 -1.60 -5.28 2.16
CA TYR A 126 -0.46 -5.66 2.98
C TYR A 126 0.83 -5.68 2.18
N PHE A 127 1.93 -5.30 2.83
CA PHE A 127 3.26 -5.40 2.24
C PHE A 127 3.89 -6.75 2.58
N THR A 128 4.52 -7.38 1.59
CA THR A 128 5.36 -8.59 1.82
C THR A 128 6.75 -8.24 2.31
N HIS A 129 7.24 -7.06 1.96
CA HIS A 129 8.44 -6.41 2.48
C HIS A 129 8.28 -4.90 2.30
N VAL A 130 9.11 -4.14 3.02
CA VAL A 130 9.20 -2.67 2.93
C VAL A 130 10.67 -2.28 2.86
N ASP A 131 10.97 -0.99 2.75
CA ASP A 131 11.51 -0.44 1.51
C ASP A 131 11.49 1.10 1.58
N ALA A 132 12.63 1.80 1.70
CA ALA A 132 12.65 3.26 1.67
C ALA A 132 12.29 3.81 0.27
N ASP A 133 12.52 3.04 -0.80
CA ASP A 133 12.18 3.37 -2.18
C ASP A 133 10.68 3.21 -2.48
N MET A 134 9.98 2.45 -1.63
CA MET A 134 8.57 2.16 -1.77
C MET A 134 7.69 3.34 -1.40
N PHE A 135 8.20 4.26 -0.59
CA PHE A 135 7.49 5.46 -0.18
C PHE A 135 8.15 6.68 -0.81
N GLY A 136 7.31 7.60 -1.29
CA GLY A 136 7.73 8.82 -1.94
C GLY A 136 7.01 10.03 -1.35
N ILE A 137 7.68 11.17 -1.37
CA ILE A 137 7.17 12.45 -0.90
C ILE A 137 7.03 13.37 -2.12
N PHE A 138 5.85 13.97 -2.29
CA PHE A 138 5.66 15.04 -3.28
C PHE A 138 6.24 16.36 -2.79
N ASP A 139 6.40 17.32 -3.70
CA ASP A 139 6.94 18.65 -3.38
C ASP A 139 6.09 19.41 -2.34
N ASN A 140 4.82 19.05 -2.20
CA ASN A 140 3.92 19.61 -1.19
C ASN A 140 4.01 18.93 0.19
N GLY A 141 4.92 17.96 0.37
CA GLY A 141 5.18 17.28 1.64
C GLY A 141 4.34 16.03 1.91
N HIS A 142 3.42 15.66 1.01
CA HIS A 142 2.62 14.46 1.22
C HIS A 142 3.37 13.17 0.89
N LEU A 143 3.22 12.17 1.77
CA LEU A 143 3.76 10.83 1.62
C LEU A 143 2.78 9.89 0.88
N PHE A 144 3.31 9.13 -0.07
CA PHE A 144 2.58 8.19 -0.91
C PHE A 144 3.36 6.89 -1.11
N ILE A 145 2.69 5.85 -1.60
CA ILE A 145 3.29 4.58 -2.00
C ILE A 145 3.80 4.75 -3.44
N ARG A 146 5.11 4.97 -3.56
CA ARG A 146 5.81 5.12 -4.83
C ARG A 146 5.95 3.79 -5.57
N ASN A 147 6.19 2.70 -4.85
CA ASN A 147 6.33 1.35 -5.42
C ASN A 147 5.33 0.39 -4.75
N ALA A 148 4.52 -0.26 -5.58
CA ALA A 148 3.46 -1.17 -5.16
C ALA A 148 3.75 -2.63 -5.56
N SER A 149 4.96 -2.95 -6.03
CA SER A 149 5.32 -4.31 -6.47
C SER A 149 5.20 -5.35 -5.36
N ALA A 150 5.40 -4.93 -4.11
CA ALA A 150 5.34 -5.78 -2.93
C ALA A 150 3.96 -5.83 -2.24
N LEU A 151 2.97 -5.09 -2.76
CA LEU A 151 1.63 -5.01 -2.19
C LEU A 151 0.76 -6.21 -2.60
N GLY A 152 0.21 -6.87 -1.60
CA GLY A 152 -0.91 -7.79 -1.76
C GLY A 152 -2.24 -7.12 -1.41
N VAL A 153 -3.33 -7.65 -1.98
CA VAL A 153 -4.70 -7.17 -1.76
C VAL A 153 -5.58 -8.36 -1.42
N ILE A 154 -6.30 -8.26 -0.31
CA ILE A 154 -7.31 -9.24 0.12
C ILE A 154 -8.65 -8.53 0.15
N ASP A 155 -9.66 -9.18 -0.41
CA ASP A 155 -11.03 -8.70 -0.37
C ASP A 155 -11.72 -9.13 0.93
N LYS A 156 -11.98 -8.20 1.86
CA LYS A 156 -12.67 -8.52 3.11
C LYS A 156 -14.18 -8.71 2.92
N GLN A 157 -14.78 -8.24 1.81
CA GLN A 157 -16.21 -8.36 1.56
C GLN A 157 -16.56 -9.76 1.02
N GLU A 158 -15.78 -10.28 0.08
CA GLU A 158 -15.94 -11.66 -0.42
C GLU A 158 -15.21 -12.67 0.49
N GLY A 159 -14.24 -12.22 1.29
CA GLY A 159 -13.38 -12.99 2.21
C GLY A 159 -14.03 -13.47 3.52
N ASN A 160 -15.23 -14.04 3.44
CA ASN A 160 -15.75 -15.00 4.41
C ASN A 160 -16.53 -16.15 3.74
N GLN A 161 -16.72 -16.06 2.41
CA GLN A 161 -17.05 -17.20 1.61
C GLN A 161 -15.76 -17.65 0.96
N ALA A 162 -15.09 -18.59 1.61
CA ALA A 162 -14.50 -19.68 0.86
C ALA A 162 -15.65 -20.23 0.00
N SER A 163 -15.89 -19.65 -1.17
CA SER A 163 -16.54 -20.39 -2.24
C SER A 163 -15.71 -21.65 -2.31
N ALA A 164 -16.30 -22.74 -1.85
CA ALA A 164 -15.88 -24.07 -2.17
C ALA A 164 -15.79 -24.08 -3.69
N ARG A 165 -14.61 -23.77 -4.23
CA ARG A 165 -14.24 -24.12 -5.59
C ARG A 165 -13.98 -25.62 -5.56
N THR A 166 -15.04 -26.38 -5.27
CA THR A 166 -15.20 -27.75 -5.74
C THR A 166 -15.31 -27.65 -7.24
N GLY A 167 -14.20 -27.84 -7.94
CA GLY A 167 -14.19 -27.87 -9.39
C GLY A 167 -12.84 -27.49 -9.95
N GLU A 168 -12.25 -28.43 -10.66
CA GLU A 168 -11.06 -28.36 -11.49
C GLU A 168 -11.19 -27.32 -12.61
N ASN A 169 -11.25 -26.03 -12.27
CA ASN A 169 -11.03 -24.96 -13.24
C ASN A 169 -9.71 -24.28 -12.87
N GLU A 170 -8.63 -24.76 -13.49
CA GLU A 170 -7.37 -24.03 -13.62
C GLU A 170 -7.66 -22.76 -14.44
N ASP A 171 -8.11 -21.70 -13.77
CA ASP A 171 -8.24 -20.40 -14.42
C ASP A 171 -6.84 -19.83 -14.73
N ILE A 172 -6.73 -18.99 -15.77
CA ILE A 172 -5.44 -18.44 -16.20
C ILE A 172 -4.71 -17.68 -15.08
N PHE A 173 -5.46 -17.17 -14.10
CA PHE A 173 -4.92 -16.49 -12.93
C PHE A 173 -4.26 -17.47 -11.96
N SER A 174 -4.80 -18.67 -11.74
CA SER A 174 -4.17 -19.72 -10.93
C SER A 174 -2.73 -20.01 -11.37
N CYS A 175 -2.49 -20.07 -12.68
CA CYS A 175 -1.14 -20.19 -13.25
C CYS A 175 -0.24 -18.98 -12.97
N LEU A 176 -0.79 -17.77 -12.94
CA LEU A 176 -0.05 -16.55 -12.58
C LEU A 176 0.25 -16.46 -11.07
N VAL A 177 -0.61 -17.02 -10.22
CA VAL A 177 -0.45 -16.92 -8.76
C VAL A 177 0.54 -17.95 -8.22
N SER A 178 0.46 -19.20 -8.69
CA SER A 178 1.16 -20.34 -8.09
C SER A 178 2.10 -21.08 -9.04
N GLY A 179 2.37 -20.52 -10.23
CA GLY A 179 3.15 -21.22 -11.25
C GLY A 179 2.47 -22.51 -11.74
N CYS A 180 1.13 -22.52 -11.76
CA CYS A 180 0.26 -23.66 -12.04
C CYS A 180 0.32 -24.78 -10.98
N GLN A 181 0.65 -24.45 -9.72
CA GLN A 181 0.45 -25.36 -8.58
C GLN A 181 -1.00 -25.28 -8.08
N SER A 182 -1.61 -26.41 -7.76
CA SER A 182 -3.04 -26.54 -7.45
C SER A 182 -3.48 -26.00 -6.09
N GLN A 183 -2.54 -25.62 -5.21
CA GLN A 183 -2.85 -25.11 -3.86
C GLN A 183 -2.40 -23.65 -3.70
N LEU A 184 -3.38 -22.74 -3.68
CA LEU A 184 -3.19 -21.36 -3.24
C LEU A 184 -3.04 -21.33 -1.72
N SER A 185 -2.06 -20.57 -1.20
CA SER A 185 -1.93 -20.31 0.23
C SER A 185 -3.19 -19.59 0.75
N SER A 186 -3.74 -20.00 1.90
CA SER A 186 -4.92 -19.34 2.46
C SER A 186 -4.69 -17.85 2.72
N CYS A 187 -5.68 -17.05 2.36
CA CYS A 187 -5.72 -15.60 2.59
C CYS A 187 -5.83 -15.24 4.08
N ASP A 188 -6.34 -16.17 4.89
CA ASP A 188 -6.54 -15.99 6.34
C ASP A 188 -5.22 -16.02 7.12
N THR A 189 -4.11 -16.37 6.44
CA THR A 189 -2.78 -16.45 7.06
C THR A 189 -2.06 -15.11 7.12
N VAL A 190 -2.61 -14.06 6.52
CA VAL A 190 -1.98 -12.72 6.47
C VAL A 190 -2.52 -11.88 7.64
N PRO A 191 -1.73 -11.61 8.68
CA PRO A 191 -2.21 -10.86 9.85
C PRO A 191 -2.34 -9.37 9.54
N GLU A 192 -3.30 -8.69 10.17
CA GLU A 192 -3.55 -7.27 9.89
C GLU A 192 -2.40 -6.36 10.31
N LYS A 193 -1.61 -6.79 11.30
CA LYS A 193 -0.42 -6.09 11.78
C LYS A 193 0.78 -6.13 10.82
N GLN A 194 0.79 -7.01 9.82
CA GLN A 194 2.02 -7.34 9.05
C GLN A 194 2.76 -6.09 8.53
N SER A 195 2.05 -5.21 7.83
CA SER A 195 2.64 -3.98 7.28
C SER A 195 3.14 -3.02 8.36
N LEU A 196 2.46 -2.95 9.51
CA LEU A 196 2.86 -2.12 10.63
C LEU A 196 4.17 -2.62 11.23
N VAL A 197 4.27 -3.94 11.49
CA VAL A 197 5.48 -4.56 12.03
C VAL A 197 6.67 -4.29 11.11
N LEU A 198 6.50 -4.50 9.80
CA LEU A 198 7.54 -4.24 8.80
C LEU A 198 8.01 -2.78 8.83
N VAL A 199 7.08 -1.82 8.82
CA VAL A 199 7.41 -0.40 8.83
C VAL A 199 8.02 0.07 10.16
N CYS A 200 7.53 -0.44 11.29
CA CYS A 200 8.07 -0.16 12.62
C CYS A 200 9.47 -0.75 12.83
N GLN A 201 9.80 -1.85 12.17
CA GLN A 201 11.15 -2.42 12.20
C GLN A 201 12.13 -1.67 11.29
N GLN A 202 11.71 -1.30 10.09
CA GLN A 202 12.64 -0.94 9.02
C GLN A 202 12.69 0.56 8.70
N LEU A 203 11.55 1.26 8.76
CA LEU A 203 11.44 2.64 8.26
C LEU A 203 11.31 3.67 9.38
N LEU A 204 10.45 3.44 10.38
CA LEU A 204 10.22 4.41 11.45
C LEU A 204 11.45 4.68 12.32
N PRO A 205 12.30 3.69 12.67
CA PRO A 205 13.51 3.96 13.43
C PRO A 205 14.46 4.92 12.69
N GLN A 206 14.59 4.77 11.36
CA GLN A 206 15.41 5.65 10.53
C GLN A 206 14.89 7.10 10.51
N LEU A 207 13.57 7.27 10.65
CA LEU A 207 12.96 8.59 10.72
C LEU A 207 13.02 9.19 12.13
N LEU A 208 12.87 8.41 13.19
CA LEU A 208 12.53 8.95 14.52
C LEU A 208 13.64 8.82 15.57
N GLN A 209 14.57 7.89 15.41
CA GLN A 209 15.53 7.57 16.47
C GLN A 209 16.48 8.76 16.75
N GLY A 210 16.52 9.18 18.02
CA GLY A 210 17.43 10.24 18.49
C GLY A 210 17.13 11.65 17.96
N LYS A 211 15.96 11.88 17.35
CA LYS A 211 15.58 13.20 16.80
C LYS A 211 14.90 14.11 17.81
N PHE A 212 14.35 13.55 18.88
CA PHE A 212 13.58 14.30 19.86
C PHE A 212 14.32 14.34 21.21
N PRO A 213 14.10 15.39 22.03
CA PRO A 213 14.61 15.41 23.39
C PRO A 213 13.83 14.45 24.31
N SER A 214 14.45 13.98 25.39
CA SER A 214 13.73 13.33 26.48
C SER A 214 12.74 14.30 27.15
N PRO A 215 11.56 13.84 27.61
CA PRO A 215 11.10 12.44 27.67
C PRO A 215 10.44 11.92 26.38
N VAL A 216 10.18 12.79 25.40
CA VAL A 216 9.40 12.44 24.20
C VAL A 216 10.07 11.31 23.40
N GLN A 217 11.40 11.33 23.27
CA GLN A 217 12.12 10.26 22.58
C GLN A 217 11.92 8.89 23.26
N GLU A 218 11.91 8.84 24.58
CA GLU A 218 11.74 7.59 25.33
C GLU A 218 10.33 7.00 25.12
N GLU A 219 9.31 7.86 25.03
CA GLU A 219 7.94 7.45 24.69
C GLU A 219 7.84 6.90 23.26
N ILE A 220 8.49 7.57 22.30
CA ILE A 220 8.57 7.13 20.89
C ILE A 220 9.28 5.76 20.81
N ASP A 221 10.43 5.61 21.46
CA ASP A 221 11.23 4.38 21.42
C ASP A 221 10.48 3.21 22.06
N SER A 222 9.75 3.46 23.15
CA SER A 222 8.89 2.48 23.81
C SER A 222 7.75 2.00 22.89
N ALA A 223 7.05 2.93 22.23
CA ALA A 223 5.98 2.60 21.30
C ALA A 223 6.50 1.86 20.05
N LEU A 224 7.67 2.26 19.51
CA LEU A 224 8.32 1.58 18.38
C LEU A 224 8.70 0.14 18.74
N SER A 225 9.28 -0.07 19.92
CA SER A 225 9.66 -1.39 20.43
C SER A 225 8.47 -2.35 20.55
N LEU A 226 7.30 -1.85 20.92
CA LEU A 226 6.07 -2.63 20.95
C LEU A 226 5.52 -2.90 19.55
N CYS A 227 5.52 -1.89 18.67
CA CYS A 227 5.03 -2.02 17.30
C CYS A 227 5.88 -2.99 16.45
N SER A 228 7.19 -3.06 16.69
CA SER A 228 8.11 -3.89 15.91
C SER A 228 8.11 -5.37 16.28
N LYS A 229 7.32 -5.82 17.27
CA LYS A 229 7.33 -7.21 17.76
C LYS A 229 6.43 -8.10 16.92
N ASP A 230 7.03 -8.98 16.12
CA ASP A 230 6.27 -9.95 15.32
C ASP A 230 5.46 -10.94 16.18
N ALA A 231 5.94 -11.27 17.39
CA ALA A 231 5.24 -12.15 18.31
C ALA A 231 4.00 -11.53 18.99
N SER A 232 3.85 -10.20 18.95
CA SER A 232 2.71 -9.49 19.57
C SER A 232 1.40 -9.72 18.80
N THR A 233 0.27 -9.66 19.48
CA THR A 233 -1.05 -9.77 18.84
C THR A 233 -1.36 -8.56 17.97
N ASP A 234 -2.32 -8.71 17.04
CA ASP A 234 -2.77 -7.59 16.19
C ASP A 234 -3.23 -6.40 17.04
N MET A 235 -4.00 -6.64 18.11
CA MET A 235 -4.47 -5.58 19.01
C MET A 235 -3.32 -4.81 19.69
N GLU A 236 -2.26 -5.50 20.10
CA GLU A 236 -1.10 -4.86 20.74
C GLU A 236 -0.33 -3.97 19.75
N VAL A 237 -0.06 -4.47 18.54
CA VAL A 237 0.66 -3.68 17.51
C VAL A 237 -0.18 -2.49 17.05
N LEU A 238 -1.50 -2.66 16.91
CA LEU A 238 -2.43 -1.59 16.57
C LEU A 238 -2.49 -0.53 17.68
N GLY A 239 -2.56 -0.96 18.94
CA GLY A 239 -2.55 -0.07 20.10
C GLY A 239 -1.26 0.75 20.19
N ALA A 240 -0.09 0.10 20.06
CA ALA A 240 1.21 0.76 20.03
C ALA A 240 1.34 1.75 18.87
N THR A 241 0.82 1.40 17.70
CA THR A 241 0.77 2.30 16.53
C THR A 241 -0.11 3.52 16.80
N SER A 242 -1.28 3.34 17.40
CA SER A 242 -2.17 4.45 17.76
C SER A 242 -1.50 5.39 18.77
N GLN A 243 -0.86 4.83 19.79
CA GLN A 243 -0.10 5.58 20.77
C GLN A 243 1.02 6.38 20.10
N LEU A 244 1.78 5.75 19.19
CA LEU A 244 2.83 6.43 18.44
C LEU A 244 2.27 7.58 17.59
N LYS A 245 1.15 7.38 16.89
CA LYS A 245 0.47 8.45 16.15
C LYS A 245 0.08 9.61 17.06
N ASP A 246 -0.39 9.33 18.27
CA ASP A 246 -0.80 10.36 19.23
C ASP A 246 0.37 11.16 19.79
N ILE A 247 1.51 10.52 20.04
CA ILE A 247 2.77 11.19 20.41
C ILE A 247 3.28 12.06 19.27
N LEU A 248 3.25 11.56 18.02
CA LEU A 248 3.75 12.29 16.85
C LEU A 248 2.86 13.46 16.44
N ARG A 249 1.54 13.35 16.63
CA ARG A 249 0.55 14.35 16.20
C ARG A 249 0.89 15.80 16.61
N PRO A 250 1.23 16.12 17.87
CA PRO A 250 1.61 17.46 18.31
C PRO A 250 3.01 17.91 17.84
N LEU A 251 3.88 16.99 17.40
CA LEU A 251 5.27 17.30 17.02
C LEU A 251 5.41 17.76 15.56
N ARG A 252 4.32 17.75 14.79
CA ARG A 252 4.30 18.11 13.37
C ARG A 252 4.26 19.63 13.20
N THR A 253 4.90 20.17 12.17
CA THR A 253 4.96 21.63 11.88
C THR A 253 3.74 22.21 11.14
N CYS A 254 3.24 23.37 11.58
CA CYS A 254 2.16 24.12 10.92
C CYS A 254 2.67 25.15 9.89
N ASP A 255 3.86 24.93 9.33
CA ASP A 255 4.44 25.80 8.30
C ASP A 255 3.55 25.84 7.05
N PRO A 256 3.27 27.03 6.47
CA PRO A 256 2.43 27.18 5.29
C PRO A 256 2.87 26.40 4.04
N ARG A 257 4.14 25.98 3.97
CA ARG A 257 4.64 25.08 2.92
C ARG A 257 3.93 23.73 2.93
N PHE A 258 3.38 23.31 4.07
CA PHE A 258 2.58 22.09 4.23
C PHE A 258 1.09 22.43 4.21
N ALA A 259 0.62 23.04 3.11
CA ALA A 259 -0.73 23.58 2.98
C ALA A 259 -1.85 22.57 3.29
N TYR A 260 -1.59 21.26 3.13
CA TYR A 260 -2.55 20.20 3.49
C TYR A 260 -2.90 20.15 4.98
N ARG A 261 -2.08 20.76 5.83
CA ARG A 261 -2.30 20.83 7.27
C ARG A 261 -3.15 22.01 7.73
N TYR A 262 -3.45 22.98 6.87
CA TYR A 262 -4.09 24.22 7.30
C TYR A 262 -5.45 24.07 7.98
N PRO A 263 -6.32 23.10 7.63
CA PRO A 263 -7.53 22.86 8.42
C PRO A 263 -7.19 22.44 9.87
N ASP A 264 -6.25 21.53 10.07
CA ASP A 264 -5.84 21.07 11.40
C ASP A 264 -5.11 22.15 12.19
N CYS A 265 -4.31 22.98 11.52
CA CYS A 265 -3.54 24.06 12.14
C CYS A 265 -4.35 25.33 12.43
N LYS A 266 -5.49 25.54 11.75
CA LYS A 266 -6.31 26.75 11.92
C LYS A 266 -7.37 26.59 13.01
N TYR A 267 -7.81 25.36 13.29
CA TYR A 267 -8.99 25.09 14.14
C TYR A 267 -8.69 24.26 15.39
N ASN A 268 -7.42 24.02 15.73
CA ASN A 268 -7.05 23.20 16.87
C ASN A 268 -6.30 24.06 17.90
N ASP A 269 -6.94 24.36 19.04
CA ASP A 269 -6.45 25.25 20.11
C ASP A 269 -5.16 24.77 20.81
N ARG A 270 -4.59 23.64 20.39
CA ARG A 270 -3.30 23.11 20.83
C ARG A 270 -2.12 23.50 19.92
N PHE A 271 -2.36 24.29 18.87
CA PHE A 271 -1.35 24.83 17.96
C PHE A 271 -1.51 26.35 17.79
#